data_AF-A0A5A7UX43-F1
#
_entry.id   AF-A0A5A7UX43-F1
#
_cell.length_a   1.000
_cell.length_b   1.000
_cell.length_c   1.000
_cell.angle_alpha   90.00
_cell.angle_beta   90.00
_cell.angle_gamma   90.00
#
_symmetry.space_group_name_H-M   'P 1'
#
loop_
_entity.id
_entity.type
_entity.pdbx_description
1 polymer ?
#
loop_
_entity_poly.entity_id
_entity_poly.type
_entity_poly.pdbx_seq_one_letter_code
_entity_poly.pdbx_strand_id
1 'polypeptide(L)' 'MQQGDAKFVSNWETAESVPESYVYPPEKRPGNVVVPMAKAIQVIDLSICDRALLVRKILGASKEFGFFQV' A
#
# COMPACT_ATOMS: atom_id res chain seq x y z
N MET A 1 -15.49 -21.78 -25.99
CA MET A 1 -14.58 -21.21 -24.98
C MET A 1 -14.36 -19.76 -25.37
N GLN A 2 -14.97 -18.80 -24.67
CA GLN A 2 -14.78 -17.39 -25.01
C GLN A 2 -13.50 -16.90 -24.34
N GLN A 3 -12.59 -16.40 -25.16
CA GLN A 3 -11.29 -15.87 -24.77
C GLN A 3 -11.53 -14.49 -24.14
N GLY A 4 -11.23 -14.35 -22.86
CA GLY A 4 -11.35 -13.08 -22.16
C GLY A 4 -10.22 -12.15 -22.60
N ASP A 5 -10.54 -11.18 -23.45
CA ASP A 5 -9.62 -10.13 -23.88
C ASP A 5 -9.23 -9.26 -22.67
N ALA A 6 -8.06 -9.52 -22.09
CA ALA A 6 -7.45 -8.61 -21.14
C ALA A 6 -7.00 -7.34 -21.87
N LYS A 7 -7.92 -6.36 -21.99
CA LYS A 7 -7.63 -5.03 -22.53
C LYS A 7 -6.72 -4.29 -21.56
N PHE A 8 -5.43 -4.26 -21.85
CA PHE A 8 -4.46 -3.43 -21.13
C PHE A 8 -4.77 -1.96 -21.40
N VAL A 9 -5.10 -1.20 -20.34
CA VAL A 9 -5.30 0.25 -20.40
C VAL A 9 -3.95 0.94 -20.22
N SER A 10 -3.05 0.78 -21.18
CA SER A 10 -1.73 1.42 -21.14
C SER A 10 -1.74 2.87 -21.66
N ASN A 11 -2.84 3.32 -22.29
CA ASN A 11 -3.03 4.68 -22.78
C ASN A 11 -4.17 5.38 -22.00
N TRP A 12 -3.86 5.94 -20.84
CA TRP A 12 -4.86 6.56 -19.96
C TRP A 12 -5.35 7.94 -20.43
N GLU A 13 -4.73 8.57 -21.43
CA GLU A 13 -5.04 9.95 -21.85
C GLU A 13 -6.49 10.17 -22.32
N THR A 14 -7.23 9.12 -22.69
CA THR A 14 -8.59 9.24 -23.25
C THR A 14 -9.66 8.51 -22.44
N ALA A 15 -9.31 7.90 -21.30
CA ALA A 15 -10.23 7.08 -20.53
C ALA A 15 -10.98 7.93 -19.47
N GLU A 16 -12.29 8.07 -19.63
CA GLU A 16 -13.16 8.72 -18.63
C GLU A 16 -13.40 7.83 -17.40
N SER A 17 -13.34 6.50 -17.58
CA SER A 17 -13.54 5.51 -16.52
C SER A 17 -12.71 4.25 -16.72
N VAL A 18 -12.47 3.51 -15.65
CA VAL A 18 -11.86 2.17 -15.71
C VAL A 18 -12.84 1.12 -16.23
N PRO A 19 -12.35 0.00 -16.79
CA PRO A 19 -13.21 -1.16 -17.05
C PRO A 19 -13.79 -1.73 -15.76
N GLU A 20 -14.99 -2.31 -15.84
CA GLU A 20 -15.72 -2.88 -14.69
C GLU A 20 -14.91 -3.95 -13.94
N SER A 21 -14.06 -4.71 -14.65
CA SER A 21 -13.19 -5.72 -14.03
C SER A 21 -12.14 -5.15 -13.06
N TYR A 22 -11.86 -3.84 -13.11
CA TYR A 22 -10.96 -3.13 -12.19
C TYR A 22 -11.72 -2.46 -11.04
N VAL A 23 -13.04 -2.46 -11.09
CA VAL A 23 -13.89 -1.86 -10.07
C VAL A 23 -14.09 -2.88 -8.95
N TYR A 24 -13.60 -2.57 -7.75
CA TYR A 24 -13.81 -3.43 -6.58
C TYR A 24 -15.31 -3.51 -6.23
N PRO A 25 -15.82 -4.66 -5.71
CA PRO A 25 -17.17 -4.74 -5.16
C PRO A 25 -17.40 -3.70 -4.06
N PRO A 26 -18.61 -3.10 -3.93
CA PRO A 26 -18.89 -2.02 -2.97
C PRO A 26 -18.44 -2.31 -1.54
N GLU A 27 -18.64 -3.54 -1.07
CA GLU A 27 -18.27 -4.00 0.27
C GLU A 27 -16.76 -4.10 0.52
N LYS A 28 -15.94 -4.11 -0.53
CA LYS A 28 -14.46 -4.11 -0.45
C LYS A 28 -13.87 -2.72 -0.69
N ARG A 29 -14.67 -1.75 -1.12
CA ARG A 29 -14.17 -0.40 -1.35
C ARG A 29 -13.87 0.25 0.00
N PRO A 30 -12.78 1.02 0.11
CA PRO A 30 -12.61 1.94 1.22
C PRO A 30 -13.76 2.95 1.13
N GLY A 31 -14.82 2.75 1.91
CA GLY A 31 -15.94 3.70 1.99
C GLY A 31 -15.56 4.94 2.80
N ASN A 32 -16.52 5.53 3.50
CA ASN A 32 -16.27 6.58 4.51
C ASN A 32 -15.71 5.99 5.82
N VAL A 33 -14.69 5.13 5.70
CA VAL A 33 -13.98 4.61 6.87
C VAL A 33 -13.22 5.78 7.48
N VAL A 34 -13.57 6.16 8.71
CA VAL A 34 -12.70 7.00 9.52
C VAL A 34 -11.45 6.18 9.75
N VAL A 35 -10.44 6.42 8.90
CA VAL A 35 -9.13 5.82 9.10
C VAL A 35 -8.66 6.39 10.43
N PRO A 36 -8.52 5.58 11.49
CA PRO A 36 -7.91 6.09 12.70
C PRO A 36 -6.59 6.70 12.27
N MET A 37 -6.27 7.91 12.75
CA MET A 37 -4.93 8.45 12.60
C MET A 37 -4.00 7.39 13.18
N ALA A 38 -3.46 6.55 12.30
CA ALA A 38 -2.67 5.42 12.70
C ALA A 38 -1.55 6.00 13.55
N LYS A 39 -1.15 5.29 14.61
CA LYS A 39 0.19 5.53 15.16
C LYS A 39 1.12 5.64 13.96
N ALA A 40 1.76 6.79 13.79
CA ALA A 40 2.48 7.09 12.56
C ALA A 40 3.39 5.91 12.22
N ILE A 41 3.30 5.43 10.97
CA ILE A 41 4.16 4.34 10.49
C ILE A 41 5.60 4.77 10.80
N GLN A 42 6.34 3.89 11.46
CA GLN A 42 7.69 4.20 11.91
C GLN A 42 8.59 4.50 10.71
N VAL A 43 9.23 5.67 10.72
CA VAL A 43 10.29 6.05 9.78
C VAL A 43 11.64 5.74 10.45
N ILE A 44 12.45 4.89 9.81
CA ILE A 44 13.75 4.44 10.32
C ILE A 44 14.85 5.01 9.44
N ASP A 45 15.53 6.04 9.95
CA ASP A 45 16.76 6.53 9.34
C ASP A 45 17.84 5.44 9.35
N LEU A 46 18.22 4.97 8.16
CA LEU A 46 19.25 3.95 7.98
C LEU A 46 20.67 4.50 8.10
N SER A 47 20.85 5.83 8.17
CA SER A 47 22.15 6.47 8.35
C SER A 47 22.69 6.42 9.78
N ILE A 48 21.91 5.89 10.73
CA ILE A 48 22.30 5.72 12.13
C ILE A 48 23.58 4.88 12.23
N CYS A 49 24.66 5.50 12.76
CA CYS A 49 25.95 4.83 12.94
C CYS A 49 25.91 3.69 13.96
N ASP A 50 25.07 3.79 15.00
CA ASP A 50 24.89 2.71 15.97
C ASP A 50 24.06 1.58 15.35
N ARG A 51 24.77 0.56 14.86
CA ARG A 51 24.17 -0.63 14.25
C ARG A 51 23.26 -1.40 15.21
N ALA A 52 23.57 -1.45 16.51
CA ALA A 52 22.72 -2.16 17.47
C ALA A 52 21.40 -1.41 17.67
N LEU A 53 21.44 -0.08 17.73
CA LEU A 53 20.24 0.75 17.76
C LEU A 53 19.40 0.61 16.50
N LEU A 54 20.03 0.64 15.32
CA LEU A 54 19.34 0.47 14.04
C LEU A 54 18.61 -0.89 13.97
N VAL A 55 19.29 -1.98 14.33
CA VAL A 55 18.70 -3.33 14.36
C VAL A 55 17.53 -3.39 15.35
N ARG A 56 17.64 -2.78 16.53
CA ARG A 56 16.53 -2.74 17.50
C ARG A 56 15.32 -1.99 16.95
N LYS A 57 15.52 -0.86 16.26
CA LYS A 57 14.43 -0.10 15.62
C LYS A 57 13.72 -0.92 14.55
N ILE A 58 14.48 -1.59 13.68
CA ILE A 58 13.94 -2.47 12.62
C ILE A 58 13.12 -3.60 13.25
N LEU A 59 13.69 -4.34 14.21
CA LEU A 59 12.99 -5.44 14.87
C LEU A 59 11.72 -4.96 15.60
N GLY A 60 11.74 -3.77 16.20
CA GLY A 60 10.58 -3.17 16.84
C GLY A 60 9.46 -2.88 15.85
N ALA A 61 9.76 -2.16 14.77
CA ALA A 61 8.76 -1.79 13.76
C ALA A 61 8.20 -3.01 13.01
N SER A 62 9.06 -4.00 12.70
CA SER A 62 8.63 -5.27 12.13
C SER A 62 7.66 -6.04 13.04
N LYS A 63 7.85 -5.99 14.36
CA LYS A 63 6.94 -6.68 15.30
C LYS A 63 5.64 -5.91 15.54
N GLU A 64 5.69 -4.59 15.64
CA GLU A 64 4.48 -3.78 15.93
C GLU A 64 3.59 -3.61 14.70
N PHE A 65 4.18 -3.30 13.54
CA PHE A 65 3.41 -2.95 12.33
C PHE A 65 3.61 -3.94 11.17
N GLY A 66 4.68 -4.74 11.18
CA GLY A 66 5.03 -5.60 10.04
C GLY A 66 5.71 -4.87 8.89
N PHE A 67 5.79 -3.53 8.94
CA PHE A 67 6.43 -2.68 7.94
C PHE A 67 6.90 -1.35 8.54
N PHE A 68 7.75 -0.63 7.81
CA PHE A 68 8.31 0.67 8.18
C PHE A 68 8.72 1.45 6.92
N GLN A 69 8.95 2.76 7.07
CA GLN A 69 9.54 3.62 6.04
C GLN A 69 11.04 3.81 6.36
N VAL A 70 11.86 4.17 5.35
CA VAL A 70 13.32 4.37 5.48
C VAL A 70 13.77 5.68 4.87
#